data_AF-A0A8B7ZXJ2-F1
#
_entry.id   AF-A0A8B7ZXJ2-F1
#
_cell.length_a   1.000
_cell.length_b   1.000
_cell.length_c   1.000
_cell.angle_alpha   90.00
_cell.angle_beta   90.00
_cell.angle_gamma   90.00
#
_symmetry.space_group_name_H-M   'P 1'
#
loop_
_entity.id
_entity.type
_entity.pdbx_description
1 polymer ?
#
loop_
_entity_poly.entity_id
_entity_poly.type
_entity_poly.pdbx_seq_one_letter_code
_entity_poly.pdbx_strand_id
1 'polypeptide(L)'
;MTTEPLMPRESGKLIASKSQDVTISEDGACNIANTIFGSLKKNEYSVKIWKQHDLHPKLITKETLDWIFVVDTLNFSFWSETNDKRFLVDYRGGTHSGYWALCAAINRALDEDIPITSPSYYSSITMDQLRHIFRSATDTDIPLLDKRLEHLHEAGSVLLEKFGGSFVNCVSQCDNKASKLLHLITENFPSYRDVAMFEGMAVSLYKRAQILIADIWACFEGKGYGKFSDIEILTMFADYRVPQVLNYFGVLKYSSRLQEILHSGRLFTPGERLEVEIRGCSIWAVELASWPPQTTRGISSHFLRICHLYR
;
A
#
# COMPACT_ATOMS: atom_id res chain seq x y z
N MET A 1 -7.04 -12.39 -26.84
CA MET A 1 -6.84 -13.07 -25.55
C MET A 1 -5.96 -12.15 -24.72
N THR A 2 -6.51 -11.45 -23.73
CA THR A 2 -5.70 -10.68 -22.78
C THR A 2 -5.05 -11.67 -21.84
N THR A 3 -3.72 -11.78 -21.88
CA THR A 3 -2.94 -12.61 -20.96
C THR A 3 -3.16 -12.11 -19.52
N GLU A 4 -3.36 -13.03 -18.58
CA GLU A 4 -3.41 -12.71 -17.15
C GLU A 4 -2.12 -11.95 -16.76
N PRO A 5 -2.22 -10.84 -15.99
CA PRO A 5 -1.04 -10.08 -15.58
C PRO A 5 -0.08 -10.95 -14.77
N LEU A 6 1.22 -10.80 -15.00
CA LEU A 6 2.23 -11.41 -14.14
C LEU A 6 2.05 -10.93 -12.70
N MET A 7 2.28 -11.79 -11.72
CA MET A 7 2.26 -11.43 -10.30
C MET A 7 3.36 -10.40 -9.97
N PRO A 8 3.26 -9.62 -8.86
CA PRO A 8 4.15 -8.49 -8.62
C PRO A 8 5.65 -8.83 -8.61
N ARG A 9 6.04 -9.99 -8.09
CA ARG A 9 7.44 -10.43 -8.06
C ARG A 9 7.97 -10.71 -9.47
N GLU A 10 7.22 -11.47 -10.26
CA GLU A 10 7.53 -11.83 -11.64
C GLU A 10 7.54 -10.60 -12.54
N SER A 11 6.61 -9.67 -12.29
CA SER A 11 6.57 -8.35 -12.92
C SER A 11 7.84 -7.56 -12.63
N GLY A 12 8.21 -7.44 -11.34
CA GLY A 12 9.45 -6.77 -10.94
C GLY A 12 10.69 -7.37 -11.62
N LYS A 13 10.78 -8.70 -11.67
CA LYS A 13 11.87 -9.42 -12.36
C LYS A 13 11.92 -9.10 -13.85
N LEU A 14 10.78 -9.17 -14.54
CA LEU A 14 10.69 -8.87 -15.96
C LEU A 14 11.08 -7.41 -16.23
N ILE A 15 10.49 -6.48 -15.49
CA ILE A 15 10.76 -5.04 -15.62
C ILE A 15 12.24 -4.77 -15.43
N ALA A 16 12.84 -5.26 -14.35
CA ALA A 16 14.26 -5.08 -14.08
C ALA A 16 15.15 -5.63 -15.21
N SER A 17 14.80 -6.78 -15.81
CA SER A 17 15.58 -7.40 -16.88
C SER A 17 15.54 -6.63 -18.22
N LYS A 18 14.58 -5.72 -18.40
CA LYS A 18 14.36 -4.93 -19.63
C LYS A 18 14.34 -3.42 -19.37
N SER A 19 14.69 -3.01 -18.16
CA SER A 19 14.72 -1.61 -17.76
C SER A 19 15.81 -0.87 -18.51
N GLN A 20 15.50 0.34 -18.98
CA GLN A 20 16.42 1.18 -19.74
C GLN A 20 16.97 2.32 -18.90
N ASP A 21 16.12 2.90 -18.05
CA ASP A 21 16.41 4.14 -17.33
C ASP A 21 16.64 3.90 -15.82
N VAL A 22 16.40 2.68 -15.33
CA VAL A 22 16.67 2.29 -13.94
C VAL A 22 17.52 1.01 -13.89
N THR A 23 18.64 1.06 -13.17
CA THR A 23 19.51 -0.10 -12.95
C THR A 23 19.62 -0.42 -11.46
N ILE A 24 19.80 -1.71 -11.13
CA ILE A 24 19.93 -2.19 -9.76
C ILE A 24 21.39 -2.49 -9.48
N SER A 25 21.96 -1.90 -8.42
CA SER A 25 23.31 -2.16 -7.97
C SER A 25 23.31 -3.32 -6.97
N GLU A 26 23.90 -4.46 -7.33
CA GLU A 26 24.00 -5.62 -6.43
C GLU A 26 24.75 -5.29 -5.13
N ASP A 27 25.87 -4.57 -5.23
CA ASP A 27 26.61 -4.09 -4.05
C ASP A 27 25.75 -3.20 -3.14
N GLY A 28 24.91 -2.34 -3.74
CA GLY A 28 24.00 -1.48 -3.01
C GLY A 28 22.93 -2.29 -2.28
N ALA A 29 22.32 -3.26 -2.96
CA ALA A 29 21.33 -4.16 -2.39
C ALA A 29 21.90 -4.97 -1.21
N CYS A 30 23.11 -5.51 -1.36
CA CYS A 30 23.83 -6.21 -0.29
C CYS A 30 24.11 -5.29 0.91
N ASN A 31 24.56 -4.06 0.66
CA ASN A 31 24.85 -3.11 1.73
C ASN A 31 23.60 -2.72 2.52
N ILE A 32 22.49 -2.42 1.83
CA ILE A 32 21.24 -2.07 2.49
C ILE A 32 20.68 -3.25 3.29
N ALA A 33 20.77 -4.48 2.76
CA ALA A 33 20.35 -5.69 3.46
C ALA A 33 21.13 -5.85 4.78
N ASN A 34 22.44 -5.64 4.75
CA ASN A 34 23.30 -5.69 5.94
C ASN A 34 22.94 -4.60 6.96
N THR A 35 22.69 -3.37 6.52
CA THR A 35 22.29 -2.25 7.39
C THR A 35 20.93 -2.49 8.04
N ILE A 36 19.93 -2.93 7.26
CA ILE A 36 18.59 -3.23 7.77
C ILE A 36 18.67 -4.41 8.72
N PHE A 37 19.36 -5.49 8.38
CA PHE A 37 19.55 -6.65 9.25
C PHE A 37 20.23 -6.28 10.58
N GLY A 38 21.27 -5.43 10.53
CA GLY A 38 21.93 -4.91 11.72
C GLY A 38 21.00 -4.07 12.60
N SER A 39 20.06 -3.33 11.99
CA SER A 39 19.06 -2.52 12.70
C SER A 39 17.92 -3.34 13.28
N LEU A 40 17.44 -4.36 12.55
CA LEU A 40 16.41 -5.30 12.99
C LEU A 40 16.89 -6.22 14.13
N LYS A 41 18.20 -6.49 14.22
CA LYS A 41 18.77 -7.18 15.39
C LYS A 41 18.85 -6.28 16.63
N LYS A 42 18.95 -4.97 16.45
CA LYS A 42 19.09 -3.99 17.54
C LYS A 42 17.75 -3.49 18.07
N ASN A 43 16.75 -3.39 17.19
CA ASN A 43 15.39 -2.98 17.52
C ASN A 43 14.49 -4.20 17.34
N GLU A 44 13.76 -4.64 18.38
CA GLU A 44 12.73 -5.68 18.30
C GLU A 44 11.55 -5.22 17.42
N TYR A 45 11.77 -5.12 16.11
CA TYR A 45 10.74 -4.78 15.15
C TYR A 45 9.76 -5.95 15.07
N SER A 46 8.58 -5.74 15.64
CA SER A 46 7.52 -6.72 15.74
C SER A 46 6.32 -6.29 14.91
N VAL A 47 5.63 -7.25 14.30
CA VAL A 47 4.33 -7.06 13.64
C VAL A 47 3.31 -6.40 14.58
N LYS A 48 3.52 -6.51 15.89
CA LYS A 48 2.74 -5.84 16.94
C LYS A 48 2.75 -4.32 16.85
N ILE A 49 3.72 -3.69 16.18
CA ILE A 49 3.82 -2.23 16.04
C ILE A 49 2.58 -1.65 15.37
N TRP A 50 1.99 -2.36 14.40
CA TRP A 50 0.76 -1.89 13.75
C TRP A 50 -0.37 -1.69 14.79
N LYS A 51 -0.54 -2.64 15.72
CA LYS A 51 -1.56 -2.56 16.79
C LYS A 51 -1.25 -1.49 17.84
N GLN A 52 0.02 -1.16 18.03
CA GLN A 52 0.43 -0.23 19.07
C GLN A 52 -0.01 1.20 18.75
N HIS A 53 -0.09 1.59 17.46
CA HIS A 53 -0.45 2.95 17.09
C HIS A 53 -1.87 3.35 17.53
N ASP A 54 -2.02 4.50 18.18
CA ASP A 54 -3.26 4.92 18.84
C ASP A 54 -4.44 5.14 17.89
N LEU A 55 -4.15 5.47 16.63
CA LEU A 55 -5.17 5.67 15.59
C LEU A 55 -5.66 4.37 14.93
N HIS A 56 -5.06 3.21 15.23
CA HIS A 56 -5.54 1.94 14.71
C HIS A 56 -6.55 1.30 15.68
N PRO A 57 -7.53 0.53 15.17
CA PRO A 57 -8.48 -0.19 16.02
C PRO A 57 -7.77 -1.10 17.03
N LYS A 58 -8.21 -1.04 18.29
CA LYS A 58 -7.63 -1.84 19.39
C LYS A 58 -8.31 -3.19 19.58
N LEU A 59 -9.59 -3.27 19.20
CA LEU A 59 -10.34 -4.51 19.21
C LEU A 59 -10.08 -5.30 17.92
N ILE A 60 -10.18 -6.62 18.00
CA ILE A 60 -10.03 -7.53 16.86
C ILE A 60 -11.41 -8.11 16.55
N THR A 61 -12.13 -7.44 15.66
CA THR A 61 -13.54 -7.71 15.37
C THR A 61 -13.81 -7.70 13.86
N LYS A 62 -15.04 -7.97 13.46
CA LYS A 62 -15.48 -7.78 12.07
C LYS A 62 -15.35 -6.30 11.67
N GLU A 63 -15.73 -5.40 12.57
CA GLU A 63 -15.72 -3.96 12.38
C GLU A 63 -14.28 -3.46 12.17
N THR A 64 -13.30 -4.09 12.82
CA THR A 64 -11.87 -3.84 12.57
C THR A 64 -11.48 -4.13 11.12
N LEU A 65 -11.99 -5.22 10.54
CA LEU A 65 -11.67 -5.58 9.16
C LEU A 65 -12.33 -4.62 8.17
N ASP A 66 -13.59 -4.26 8.40
CA ASP A 66 -14.32 -3.28 7.58
C ASP A 66 -13.64 -1.88 7.67
N TRP A 67 -13.11 -1.51 8.85
CA TRP A 67 -12.30 -0.30 9.02
C TRP A 67 -11.01 -0.34 8.20
N ILE A 68 -10.24 -1.44 8.28
CA ILE A 68 -8.99 -1.60 7.50
C ILE A 68 -9.29 -1.49 6.00
N PHE A 69 -10.36 -2.13 5.54
CA PHE A 69 -10.74 -2.10 4.13
C PHE A 69 -11.01 -0.66 3.64
N VAL A 70 -11.74 0.14 4.41
CA VAL A 70 -12.04 1.54 4.05
C VAL A 70 -10.78 2.40 4.08
N VAL A 71 -9.95 2.28 5.13
CA VAL A 71 -8.69 3.02 5.23
C VAL A 71 -7.75 2.68 4.06
N ASP A 72 -7.57 1.41 3.74
CA ASP A 72 -6.69 1.00 2.64
C ASP A 72 -7.28 1.25 1.24
N THR A 73 -8.60 1.34 1.11
CA THR A 73 -9.26 1.83 -0.11
C THR A 73 -8.87 3.30 -0.36
N LEU A 74 -8.71 4.07 0.71
CA LEU A 74 -8.36 5.48 0.70
C LEU A 74 -6.86 5.75 0.89
N ASN A 75 -6.02 4.72 0.98
CA ASN A 75 -4.59 4.84 1.27
C ASN A 75 -3.76 5.18 0.02
N PHE A 76 -3.96 6.40 -0.48
CA PHE A 76 -3.23 6.97 -1.61
C PHE A 76 -3.15 8.50 -1.53
N SER A 77 -2.15 9.08 -2.20
CA SER A 77 -1.93 10.52 -2.36
C SER A 77 -1.97 11.34 -1.06
N PHE A 78 -0.84 11.32 -0.33
CA PHE A 78 -0.61 12.12 0.88
C PHE A 78 0.50 13.16 0.72
N TRP A 79 1.02 13.30 -0.49
CA TRP A 79 2.09 14.24 -0.78
C TRP A 79 1.52 15.66 -0.90
N SER A 80 2.37 16.63 -0.62
CA SER A 80 2.10 18.06 -0.78
C SER A 80 3.30 18.67 -1.52
N GLU A 81 3.06 19.68 -2.36
CA GLU A 81 4.14 20.39 -3.05
C GLU A 81 5.06 21.09 -2.05
N THR A 82 4.47 21.64 -0.99
CA THR A 82 5.16 22.44 0.02
C THR A 82 4.67 22.09 1.43
N ASN A 83 5.53 22.29 2.44
CA ASN A 83 5.23 21.90 3.82
C ASN A 83 4.09 22.70 4.47
N ASP A 84 3.82 23.90 3.97
CA ASP A 84 2.75 24.81 4.38
C ASP A 84 1.38 24.46 3.79
N LYS A 85 1.32 23.65 2.74
CA LYS A 85 0.09 23.19 2.08
C LYS A 85 -0.20 21.71 2.39
N ARG A 86 -0.29 21.39 3.67
CA ARG A 86 -0.55 20.01 4.12
C ARG A 86 -1.98 19.84 4.56
N PHE A 87 -2.62 18.79 4.07
CA PHE A 87 -3.83 18.27 4.68
C PHE A 87 -3.54 17.79 6.11
N LEU A 88 -4.10 18.50 7.09
CA LEU A 88 -3.99 18.18 8.52
C LEU A 88 -5.35 17.86 9.13
N VAL A 89 -5.37 16.99 10.14
CA VAL A 89 -6.58 16.62 10.88
C VAL A 89 -6.32 16.67 12.37
N ASP A 90 -7.06 17.52 13.08
CA ASP A 90 -7.08 17.53 14.54
C ASP A 90 -8.00 16.43 15.06
N TYR A 91 -7.45 15.58 15.94
CA TYR A 91 -8.17 14.48 16.56
C TYR A 91 -7.53 14.07 17.89
N ARG A 92 -8.36 13.97 18.94
CA ARG A 92 -7.99 13.58 20.32
C ARG A 92 -6.76 14.33 20.87
N GLY A 93 -6.74 15.65 20.68
CA GLY A 93 -5.69 16.52 21.21
C GLY A 93 -4.37 16.51 20.43
N GLY A 94 -4.31 15.87 19.27
CA GLY A 94 -3.16 15.90 18.37
C GLY A 94 -3.54 16.30 16.94
N THR A 95 -2.59 16.88 16.22
CA THR A 95 -2.71 17.23 14.79
C THR A 95 -1.95 16.21 13.96
N HIS A 96 -2.63 15.56 13.03
CA HIS A 96 -2.09 14.45 12.24
C HIS A 96 -1.91 14.86 10.78
N SER A 97 -0.92 14.27 10.10
CA SER A 97 -0.63 14.50 8.68
C SER A 97 -0.45 13.17 7.93
N GLY A 98 -0.54 13.21 6.60
CA GLY A 98 -0.32 12.05 5.74
C GLY A 98 -1.29 10.89 6.02
N TYR A 99 -0.77 9.66 6.08
CA TYR A 99 -1.58 8.47 6.41
C TYR A 99 -2.29 8.62 7.77
N TRP A 100 -1.64 9.23 8.77
CA TRP A 100 -2.25 9.43 10.07
C TRP A 100 -3.41 10.42 10.06
N ALA A 101 -3.40 11.42 9.17
CA ALA A 101 -4.54 12.31 8.96
C ALA A 101 -5.77 11.56 8.41
N LEU A 102 -5.56 10.60 7.50
CA LEU A 102 -6.63 9.72 7.03
C LEU A 102 -7.23 8.90 8.18
N CYS A 103 -6.40 8.22 8.97
CA CYS A 103 -6.88 7.44 10.13
C CYS A 103 -7.62 8.33 11.14
N ALA A 104 -7.10 9.52 11.42
CA ALA A 104 -7.73 10.49 12.30
C ALA A 104 -9.10 10.95 11.77
N ALA A 105 -9.23 11.23 10.47
CA ALA A 105 -10.50 11.63 9.87
C ALA A 105 -11.56 10.52 9.93
N ILE A 106 -11.18 9.27 9.63
CA ILE A 106 -12.09 8.13 9.72
C ILE A 106 -12.55 7.89 11.14
N ASN A 107 -11.63 7.93 12.11
CA ASN A 107 -12.00 7.74 13.51
C ASN A 107 -12.84 8.89 14.06
N ARG A 108 -12.55 10.13 13.66
CA ARG A 108 -13.36 11.30 14.00
C ARG A 108 -14.78 11.18 13.46
N ALA A 109 -14.96 10.69 12.23
CA ALA A 109 -16.27 10.44 11.66
C ALA A 109 -17.04 9.38 12.48
N LEU A 110 -16.38 8.30 12.91
CA LEU A 110 -16.99 7.28 13.77
C LEU A 110 -17.37 7.84 15.15
N ASP A 111 -16.51 8.66 15.76
CA ASP A 111 -16.79 9.35 17.03
C ASP A 111 -17.94 10.39 16.88
N GLU A 112 -18.26 10.83 15.65
CA GLU A 112 -19.39 11.70 15.27
C GLU A 112 -20.65 10.91 14.83
N ASP A 113 -20.72 9.61 15.14
CA ASP A 113 -21.81 8.72 14.75
C ASP A 113 -22.04 8.59 13.22
N ILE A 114 -21.03 8.93 12.41
CA ILE A 114 -21.06 8.74 10.96
C ILE A 114 -20.58 7.32 10.64
N PRO A 115 -21.41 6.45 10.03
CA PRO A 115 -21.06 5.06 9.76
C PRO A 115 -20.19 4.93 8.50
N ILE A 116 -19.06 5.65 8.45
CA ILE A 116 -18.14 5.71 7.30
C ILE A 116 -17.52 4.36 6.94
N THR A 117 -17.60 3.36 7.82
CA THR A 117 -17.15 1.99 7.56
C THR A 117 -18.26 1.06 7.04
N SER A 118 -19.50 1.55 6.92
CA SER A 118 -20.63 0.76 6.41
C SER A 118 -20.77 0.87 4.88
N PRO A 119 -20.74 -0.24 4.12
CA PRO A 119 -20.91 -0.21 2.67
C PRO A 119 -22.21 0.45 2.20
N SER A 120 -23.30 0.30 2.95
CA SER A 120 -24.57 0.96 2.63
C SER A 120 -24.50 2.49 2.74
N TYR A 121 -23.62 3.00 3.62
CA TYR A 121 -23.40 4.43 3.76
C TYR A 121 -22.46 4.94 2.69
N TYR A 122 -21.24 4.38 2.59
CA TYR A 122 -20.23 4.94 1.69
C TYR A 122 -20.45 4.60 0.21
N SER A 123 -21.37 3.70 -0.14
CA SER A 123 -21.84 3.52 -1.53
C SER A 123 -22.72 4.67 -2.04
N SER A 124 -23.29 5.46 -1.13
CA SER A 124 -24.24 6.54 -1.45
C SER A 124 -23.88 7.89 -0.82
N ILE A 125 -22.74 7.97 -0.13
CA ILE A 125 -22.25 9.19 0.48
C ILE A 125 -22.13 10.30 -0.57
N THR A 126 -22.55 11.51 -0.23
CA THR A 126 -22.45 12.67 -1.10
C THR A 126 -21.07 13.33 -1.00
N MET A 127 -20.71 14.12 -2.00
CA MET A 127 -19.48 14.92 -1.96
C MET A 127 -19.40 15.81 -0.71
N ASP A 128 -20.50 16.44 -0.31
CA ASP A 128 -20.51 17.34 0.84
C ASP A 128 -20.34 16.60 2.17
N GLN A 129 -20.95 15.42 2.31
CA GLN A 129 -20.68 14.54 3.45
C GLN A 129 -19.22 14.08 3.48
N LEU A 130 -18.63 13.74 2.32
CA LEU A 130 -17.24 13.34 2.23
C LEU A 130 -16.29 14.50 2.57
N ARG A 131 -16.58 15.73 2.10
CA ARG A 131 -15.89 16.96 2.50
C ARG A 131 -15.96 17.19 4.01
N HIS A 132 -17.12 16.98 4.63
CA HIS A 132 -17.26 17.11 6.08
C HIS A 132 -16.39 16.09 6.84
N ILE A 133 -16.35 14.84 6.39
CA ILE A 133 -15.50 13.80 7.00
C ILE A 133 -14.02 14.18 6.90
N PHE A 134 -13.58 14.58 5.71
CA PHE A 134 -12.21 14.95 5.40
C PHE A 134 -11.90 16.43 5.58
N ARG A 135 -12.69 17.17 6.37
CA ARG A 135 -12.41 18.59 6.64
C ARG A 135 -11.06 18.74 7.34
N SER A 136 -10.21 19.62 6.79
CA SER A 136 -8.88 19.86 7.32
C SER A 136 -8.88 20.87 8.47
N ALA A 137 -7.85 20.81 9.31
CA ALA A 137 -7.48 21.87 10.24
C ALA A 137 -6.78 23.07 9.55
N THR A 138 -6.59 23.01 8.24
CA THR A 138 -5.97 24.05 7.41
C THR A 138 -6.86 24.34 6.19
N ASP A 139 -6.46 25.32 5.38
CA ASP A 139 -7.11 25.62 4.09
C ASP A 139 -6.75 24.60 2.98
N THR A 140 -6.00 23.54 3.30
CA THR A 140 -5.62 22.50 2.34
C THR A 140 -6.54 21.29 2.47
N ASP A 141 -7.33 21.04 1.43
CA ASP A 141 -8.16 19.84 1.32
C ASP A 141 -7.32 18.56 1.17
N ILE A 142 -7.93 17.42 1.49
CA ILE A 142 -7.32 16.13 1.21
C ILE A 142 -7.14 15.98 -0.32
N PRO A 143 -5.96 15.55 -0.80
CA PRO A 143 -5.74 15.34 -2.22
C PRO A 143 -6.70 14.31 -2.81
N LEU A 144 -7.15 14.58 -4.04
CA LEU A 144 -7.96 13.68 -4.88
C LEU A 144 -9.30 13.26 -4.23
N LEU A 145 -10.00 14.21 -3.58
CA LEU A 145 -11.29 13.95 -2.93
C LEU A 145 -12.31 13.30 -3.89
N ASP A 146 -12.38 13.72 -5.15
CA ASP A 146 -13.25 13.11 -6.17
C ASP A 146 -12.94 11.62 -6.37
N LYS A 147 -11.65 11.25 -6.44
CA LYS A 147 -11.24 9.84 -6.57
C LYS A 147 -11.52 9.04 -5.32
N ARG A 148 -11.47 9.66 -4.14
CA ARG A 148 -11.87 9.01 -2.88
C ARG A 148 -13.36 8.69 -2.88
N LEU A 149 -14.19 9.61 -3.39
CA LEU A 149 -15.62 9.37 -3.55
C LEU A 149 -15.88 8.22 -4.53
N GLU A 150 -15.26 8.27 -5.72
CA GLU A 150 -15.37 7.20 -6.73
C GLU A 150 -14.99 5.84 -6.16
N HIS A 151 -13.87 5.75 -5.42
CA HIS A 151 -13.43 4.48 -4.82
C HIS A 151 -14.35 3.97 -3.72
N LEU A 152 -14.94 4.87 -2.90
CA LEU A 152 -15.94 4.47 -1.90
C LEU A 152 -17.21 3.95 -2.56
N HIS A 153 -17.73 4.66 -3.56
CA HIS A 153 -18.91 4.22 -4.32
C HIS A 153 -18.67 2.85 -4.96
N GLU A 154 -17.54 2.68 -5.66
CA GLU A 154 -17.14 1.39 -6.24
C GLU A 154 -17.09 0.28 -5.20
N ALA A 155 -16.31 0.48 -4.13
CA ALA A 155 -16.11 -0.53 -3.10
C ALA A 155 -17.42 -0.89 -2.40
N GLY A 156 -18.27 0.09 -2.16
CA GLY A 156 -19.55 -0.08 -1.47
C GLY A 156 -20.51 -0.89 -2.31
N SER A 157 -20.69 -0.53 -3.58
CA SER A 157 -21.53 -1.28 -4.53
C SER A 157 -21.05 -2.72 -4.67
N VAL A 158 -19.76 -2.95 -4.87
CA VAL A 158 -19.19 -4.31 -4.98
C VAL A 158 -19.47 -5.14 -3.73
N LEU A 159 -19.28 -4.57 -2.54
CA LEU A 159 -19.54 -5.30 -1.30
C LEU A 159 -21.01 -5.62 -1.10
N LEU A 160 -21.92 -4.68 -1.41
CA LEU A 160 -23.35 -4.89 -1.30
C LEU A 160 -23.83 -5.98 -2.27
N GLU A 161 -23.36 -5.95 -3.52
CA GLU A 161 -23.81 -6.86 -4.57
C GLU A 161 -23.22 -8.27 -4.43
N LYS A 162 -21.93 -8.38 -4.11
CA LYS A 162 -21.19 -9.66 -4.20
C LYS A 162 -20.79 -10.26 -2.86
N PHE A 163 -20.71 -9.44 -1.81
CA PHE A 163 -20.14 -9.84 -0.53
C PHE A 163 -21.08 -9.53 0.64
N GLY A 164 -22.38 -9.43 0.41
CA GLY A 164 -23.39 -9.28 1.47
C GLY A 164 -23.16 -8.08 2.39
N GLY A 165 -22.55 -7.00 1.87
CA GLY A 165 -22.33 -5.76 2.61
C GLY A 165 -21.22 -5.82 3.67
N SER A 166 -20.21 -6.69 3.54
CA SER A 166 -19.01 -6.63 4.39
C SER A 166 -17.79 -7.27 3.71
N PHE A 167 -16.61 -6.69 3.92
CA PHE A 167 -15.36 -7.23 3.39
C PHE A 167 -14.95 -8.55 4.05
N VAL A 168 -15.49 -8.86 5.24
CA VAL A 168 -15.33 -10.19 5.87
C VAL A 168 -15.72 -11.32 4.93
N ASN A 169 -16.81 -11.15 4.17
CA ASN A 169 -17.29 -12.18 3.26
C ASN A 169 -16.40 -12.35 2.02
N CYS A 170 -15.60 -11.33 1.67
CA CYS A 170 -14.54 -11.45 0.67
C CYS A 170 -13.36 -12.25 1.25
N VAL A 171 -12.89 -11.88 2.45
CA VAL A 171 -11.80 -12.58 3.14
C VAL A 171 -12.13 -14.04 3.42
N SER A 172 -13.37 -14.37 3.80
CA SER A 172 -13.76 -15.77 4.04
C SER A 172 -13.67 -16.65 2.79
N GLN A 173 -13.70 -16.07 1.58
CA GLN A 173 -13.57 -16.81 0.32
C GLN A 173 -12.13 -17.10 -0.06
N CYS A 174 -11.13 -16.50 0.61
CA CYS A 174 -9.71 -16.67 0.24
C CYS A 174 -9.07 -17.99 0.72
N ASP A 175 -9.78 -18.82 1.49
CA ASP A 175 -9.27 -20.10 1.99
C ASP A 175 -7.91 -19.97 2.72
N ASN A 176 -7.74 -18.90 3.51
CA ASN A 176 -6.49 -18.58 4.20
C ASN A 176 -5.27 -18.47 3.25
N LYS A 177 -5.49 -18.01 2.01
CA LYS A 177 -4.42 -17.74 1.04
C LYS A 177 -4.41 -16.26 0.65
N ALA A 178 -3.28 -15.60 0.90
CA ALA A 178 -3.01 -14.24 0.46
C ALA A 178 -3.12 -14.14 -1.07
N SER A 179 -2.69 -15.17 -1.82
CA SER A 179 -2.75 -15.16 -3.29
C SER A 179 -4.18 -15.11 -3.80
N LYS A 180 -5.05 -15.91 -3.18
CA LYS A 180 -6.47 -15.92 -3.49
C LYS A 180 -7.15 -14.62 -3.08
N LEU A 181 -6.79 -14.05 -1.93
CA LEU A 181 -7.33 -12.74 -1.52
C LEU A 181 -6.88 -11.63 -2.49
N LEU A 182 -5.63 -11.64 -2.93
CA LEU A 182 -5.11 -10.69 -3.92
C LEU A 182 -5.88 -10.80 -5.25
N HIS A 183 -6.15 -12.02 -5.70
CA HIS A 183 -6.96 -12.26 -6.89
C HIS A 183 -8.39 -11.76 -6.71
N LEU A 184 -9.07 -12.11 -5.60
CA LEU A 184 -10.42 -11.64 -5.31
C LEU A 184 -10.52 -10.11 -5.27
N ILE A 185 -9.53 -9.44 -4.65
CA ILE A 185 -9.48 -7.98 -4.60
C ILE A 185 -9.32 -7.40 -6.01
N THR A 186 -8.33 -7.86 -6.78
CA THR A 186 -8.02 -7.28 -8.09
C THR A 186 -9.07 -7.62 -9.14
N GLU A 187 -9.78 -8.74 -9.02
CA GLU A 187 -10.88 -9.10 -9.90
C GLU A 187 -12.14 -8.26 -9.63
N ASN A 188 -12.46 -8.00 -8.36
CA ASN A 188 -13.75 -7.40 -7.99
C ASN A 188 -13.70 -5.89 -7.77
N PHE A 189 -12.56 -5.31 -7.42
CA PHE A 189 -12.41 -3.89 -7.09
C PHE A 189 -11.47 -3.20 -8.09
N PRO A 190 -12.00 -2.60 -9.18
CA PRO A 190 -11.19 -1.97 -10.22
C PRO A 190 -10.17 -0.94 -9.70
N SER A 191 -10.49 -0.19 -8.65
CA SER A 191 -9.57 0.80 -8.03
C SER A 191 -8.30 0.18 -7.43
N TYR A 192 -8.25 -1.14 -7.25
CA TYR A 192 -7.06 -1.88 -6.81
C TYR A 192 -6.26 -2.50 -7.96
N ARG A 193 -6.75 -2.46 -9.22
CA ARG A 193 -6.07 -3.01 -10.41
C ARG A 193 -4.94 -2.10 -10.90
N ASP A 194 -3.78 -2.28 -10.31
CA ASP A 194 -2.52 -1.60 -10.65
C ASP A 194 -1.70 -2.47 -11.63
N VAL A 195 -2.08 -2.38 -12.91
CA VAL A 195 -1.54 -3.15 -14.05
C VAL A 195 -1.08 -2.19 -15.15
N ALA A 196 0.05 -2.52 -15.80
CA ALA A 196 0.56 -1.81 -16.97
C ALA A 196 0.95 -2.79 -18.08
N MET A 197 1.04 -2.30 -19.32
CA MET A 197 1.64 -3.04 -20.42
C MET A 197 3.14 -2.71 -20.50
N PHE A 198 3.98 -3.73 -20.46
CA PHE A 198 5.43 -3.58 -20.51
C PHE A 198 6.03 -4.67 -21.40
N GLU A 199 6.75 -4.27 -22.45
CA GLU A 199 7.32 -5.20 -23.46
C GLU A 199 6.29 -6.20 -24.02
N GLY A 200 5.06 -5.72 -24.28
CA GLY A 200 3.97 -6.54 -24.80
C GLY A 200 3.33 -7.51 -23.80
N MET A 201 3.76 -7.50 -22.54
CA MET A 201 3.18 -8.30 -21.45
C MET A 201 2.44 -7.43 -20.45
N ALA A 202 1.35 -7.96 -19.90
CA ALA A 202 0.67 -7.35 -18.76
C ALA A 202 1.47 -7.63 -17.48
N VAL A 203 1.92 -6.57 -16.81
CA VAL A 203 2.64 -6.61 -15.54
C VAL A 203 1.80 -5.97 -14.44
N SER A 204 1.88 -6.49 -13.23
CA SER A 204 1.17 -5.96 -12.07
C SER A 204 2.11 -5.48 -10.97
N LEU A 205 1.67 -4.47 -10.23
CA LEU A 205 2.34 -3.96 -9.05
C LEU A 205 1.45 -4.11 -7.81
N TYR A 206 0.13 -4.00 -8.00
CA TYR A 206 -0.92 -4.23 -6.99
C TYR A 206 -0.65 -3.59 -5.62
N LYS A 207 0.01 -2.43 -5.59
CA LYS A 207 0.55 -1.83 -4.36
C LYS A 207 -0.48 -1.72 -3.24
N ARG A 208 -1.67 -1.18 -3.55
CA ARG A 208 -2.75 -1.00 -2.57
C ARG A 208 -3.38 -2.33 -2.12
N ALA A 209 -3.48 -3.31 -3.00
CA ALA A 209 -4.05 -4.60 -2.67
C ALA A 209 -3.10 -5.42 -1.78
N GLN A 210 -1.79 -5.34 -2.07
CA GLN A 210 -0.76 -5.94 -1.21
C GLN A 210 -0.74 -5.30 0.19
N ILE A 211 -0.89 -3.96 0.26
CA ILE A 211 -1.05 -3.23 1.52
C ILE A 211 -2.23 -3.75 2.34
N LEU A 212 -3.41 -3.87 1.72
CA LEU A 212 -4.62 -4.34 2.39
C LEU A 212 -4.41 -5.72 3.02
N ILE A 213 -3.82 -6.66 2.28
CA ILE A 213 -3.57 -8.01 2.80
C ILE A 213 -2.55 -7.98 3.93
N ALA A 214 -1.49 -7.17 3.81
CA ALA A 214 -0.47 -7.03 4.84
C ALA A 214 -1.01 -6.42 6.13
N ASP A 215 -1.89 -5.42 6.04
CA ASP A 215 -2.52 -4.79 7.20
C ASP A 215 -3.48 -5.74 7.91
N ILE A 216 -4.23 -6.55 7.16
CA ILE A 216 -5.06 -7.61 7.75
C ILE A 216 -4.17 -8.64 8.44
N TRP A 217 -3.09 -9.09 7.80
CA TRP A 217 -2.16 -10.03 8.41
C TRP A 217 -1.54 -9.46 9.70
N ALA A 218 -1.11 -8.20 9.68
CA ALA A 218 -0.49 -7.53 10.82
C ALA A 218 -1.48 -7.27 11.96
N CYS A 219 -2.65 -6.73 11.64
CA CYS A 219 -3.72 -6.47 12.61
C CYS A 219 -4.25 -7.75 13.26
N PHE A 220 -4.20 -8.90 12.60
CA PHE A 220 -4.65 -10.16 13.20
C PHE A 220 -3.49 -11.06 13.65
N GLU A 221 -2.24 -10.58 13.56
CA GLU A 221 -1.02 -11.31 13.92
C GLU A 221 -0.97 -12.73 13.31
N GLY A 222 -1.36 -12.87 12.04
CA GLY A 222 -1.38 -14.15 11.34
C GLY A 222 -2.47 -15.13 11.82
N LYS A 223 -3.48 -14.67 12.57
CA LYS A 223 -4.59 -15.48 13.10
C LYS A 223 -5.93 -14.99 12.56
N GLY A 224 -7.03 -15.72 12.81
CA GLY A 224 -8.38 -15.29 12.42
C GLY A 224 -8.46 -14.85 10.95
N TYR A 225 -8.98 -13.65 10.69
CA TYR A 225 -9.08 -13.07 9.34
C TYR A 225 -7.73 -12.79 8.66
N GLY A 226 -6.63 -12.68 9.41
CA GLY A 226 -5.28 -12.50 8.87
C GLY A 226 -4.46 -13.78 8.79
N LYS A 227 -5.08 -14.96 8.95
CA LYS A 227 -4.39 -16.24 8.77
C LYS A 227 -4.16 -16.49 7.28
N PHE A 228 -2.94 -16.27 6.82
CA PHE A 228 -2.53 -16.57 5.45
C PHE A 228 -1.38 -17.59 5.45
N SER A 229 -1.53 -18.65 4.65
CA SER A 229 -0.55 -19.74 4.53
C SER A 229 0.59 -19.44 3.57
N ASP A 230 0.40 -18.46 2.68
CA ASP A 230 1.30 -18.04 1.60
C ASP A 230 1.54 -16.51 1.63
N ILE A 231 1.61 -15.90 2.82
CA ILE A 231 1.81 -14.44 2.97
C ILE A 231 3.09 -13.94 2.30
N GLU A 232 4.08 -14.81 2.12
CA GLU A 232 5.36 -14.54 1.46
C GLU A 232 5.27 -14.24 -0.03
N ILE A 233 4.09 -14.42 -0.66
CA ILE A 233 3.87 -13.97 -2.03
C ILE A 233 3.95 -12.45 -2.15
N LEU A 234 3.65 -11.72 -1.07
CA LEU A 234 3.68 -10.26 -1.07
C LEU A 234 5.12 -9.77 -1.25
N THR A 235 5.25 -8.71 -2.02
CA THR A 235 6.52 -7.99 -2.24
C THR A 235 6.57 -6.72 -1.39
N MET A 236 7.68 -6.00 -1.50
CA MET A 236 7.67 -4.59 -1.09
C MET A 236 6.55 -3.82 -1.81
N PHE A 237 6.05 -2.77 -1.17
CA PHE A 237 5.03 -1.91 -1.74
C PHE A 237 5.69 -0.87 -2.63
N ALA A 238 5.48 -0.99 -3.94
CA ALA A 238 6.07 -0.09 -4.93
C ALA A 238 5.37 1.28 -4.95
N ASP A 239 5.61 2.07 -3.90
CA ASP A 239 5.15 3.46 -3.78
C ASP A 239 6.21 4.44 -4.29
N TYR A 240 6.03 5.74 -4.01
CA TYR A 240 6.95 6.79 -4.42
C TYR A 240 8.11 7.04 -3.43
N ARG A 241 8.02 6.56 -2.19
CA ARG A 241 9.03 6.78 -1.13
C ARG A 241 10.12 5.72 -1.18
N VAL A 242 9.77 4.46 -1.32
CA VAL A 242 10.75 3.37 -1.36
C VAL A 242 11.77 3.54 -2.49
N PRO A 243 11.39 3.84 -3.76
CA PRO A 243 12.38 4.12 -4.80
C PRO A 243 13.33 5.28 -4.47
N GLN A 244 12.86 6.32 -3.77
CA GLN A 244 13.72 7.44 -3.32
C GLN A 244 14.76 6.96 -2.31
N VAL A 245 14.34 6.15 -1.33
CA VAL A 245 15.24 5.55 -0.33
C VAL A 245 16.26 4.64 -1.02
N LEU A 246 15.81 3.75 -1.91
CA LEU A 246 16.69 2.84 -2.64
C LEU A 246 17.68 3.60 -3.52
N ASN A 247 17.27 4.70 -4.15
CA ASN A 247 18.18 5.57 -4.92
C ASN A 247 19.18 6.28 -4.00
N TYR A 248 18.73 6.86 -2.89
CA TYR A 248 19.60 7.53 -1.91
C TYR A 248 20.72 6.61 -1.40
N PHE A 249 20.40 5.33 -1.16
CA PHE A 249 21.38 4.32 -0.75
C PHE A 249 22.15 3.66 -1.90
N GLY A 250 21.97 4.14 -3.14
CA GLY A 250 22.68 3.65 -4.32
C GLY A 250 22.27 2.26 -4.81
N VAL A 251 21.15 1.73 -4.31
CA VAL A 251 20.56 0.46 -4.77
C VAL A 251 19.94 0.63 -6.15
N LEU A 252 19.16 1.69 -6.35
CA LEU A 252 18.67 2.09 -7.67
C LEU A 252 19.55 3.19 -8.24
N LYS A 253 19.93 3.07 -9.50
CA LYS A 253 20.65 4.11 -10.24
C LYS A 253 19.83 4.50 -11.46
N TYR A 254 19.57 5.79 -11.62
CA TYR A 254 18.80 6.33 -12.73
C TYR A 254 19.72 6.85 -13.83
N SER A 255 19.29 6.71 -15.08
CA SER A 255 19.94 7.32 -16.23
C SER A 255 19.93 8.86 -16.13
N SER A 256 20.82 9.54 -16.86
CA SER A 256 20.81 11.00 -16.95
C SER A 256 19.47 11.54 -17.46
N ARG A 257 18.85 10.85 -18.44
CA ARG A 257 17.53 11.20 -18.98
C ARG A 257 16.45 11.17 -17.91
N LEU A 258 16.37 10.08 -17.12
CA LEU A 258 15.37 9.98 -16.06
C LEU A 258 15.62 11.02 -14.97
N GLN A 259 16.88 11.28 -14.63
CA GLN A 259 17.23 12.35 -13.70
C GLN A 259 16.73 13.71 -14.20
N GLU A 260 17.00 14.11 -15.44
CA GLU A 260 16.53 15.38 -16.00
C GLU A 260 15.00 15.52 -15.93
N ILE A 261 14.28 14.43 -16.25
CA ILE A 261 12.82 14.40 -16.14
C ILE A 261 12.35 14.62 -14.70
N LEU A 262 12.95 13.93 -13.73
CA LEU A 262 12.61 14.09 -12.31
C LEU A 262 12.89 15.52 -11.82
N HIS A 263 14.04 16.10 -12.19
CA HIS A 263 14.41 17.47 -11.82
C HIS A 263 13.46 18.52 -12.43
N SER A 264 12.88 18.23 -13.60
CA SER A 264 11.89 19.13 -14.22
C SER A 264 10.53 19.15 -13.51
N GLY A 265 10.28 18.24 -12.56
CA GLY A 265 8.98 18.11 -11.89
C GLY A 265 7.87 17.54 -12.77
N ARG A 266 8.20 16.94 -13.92
CA ARG A 266 7.21 16.32 -14.81
C ARG A 266 6.51 15.16 -14.12
N LEU A 267 5.18 15.21 -14.08
CA LEU A 267 4.36 14.10 -13.61
C LEU A 267 4.38 12.95 -14.63
N PHE A 268 4.59 11.73 -14.14
CA PHE A 268 4.44 10.53 -14.95
C PHE A 268 2.97 10.18 -15.12
N THR A 269 2.63 9.66 -16.30
CA THR A 269 1.31 9.08 -16.53
C THR A 269 1.29 7.65 -15.99
N PRO A 270 0.18 7.16 -15.41
CA PRO A 270 0.09 5.76 -14.98
C PRO A 270 0.39 4.78 -16.12
N GLY A 271 1.29 3.83 -15.89
CA GLY A 271 1.71 2.85 -16.90
C GLY A 271 2.76 3.37 -17.89
N GLU A 272 3.22 4.62 -17.72
CA GLU A 272 4.37 5.12 -18.47
C GLU A 272 5.61 4.28 -18.15
N ARG A 273 6.41 3.94 -19.17
CA ARG A 273 7.59 3.08 -19.01
C ARG A 273 8.50 3.50 -17.85
N LEU A 274 8.79 4.79 -17.71
CA LEU A 274 9.66 5.31 -16.65
C LEU A 274 9.06 5.08 -15.25
N GLU A 275 7.76 5.26 -15.09
CA GLU A 275 7.05 4.99 -13.84
C GLU A 275 7.07 3.48 -13.51
N VAL A 276 6.78 2.64 -14.51
CA VAL A 276 6.82 1.19 -14.37
C VAL A 276 8.22 0.69 -14.05
N GLU A 277 9.27 1.23 -14.69
CA GLU A 277 10.67 0.87 -14.43
C GLU A 277 11.09 1.24 -13.00
N ILE A 278 10.77 2.44 -12.52
CA ILE A 278 11.07 2.85 -11.13
C ILE A 278 10.43 1.87 -10.14
N ARG A 279 9.14 1.56 -10.33
CA ARG A 279 8.37 0.73 -9.41
C ARG A 279 8.75 -0.74 -9.49
N GLY A 280 8.86 -1.29 -10.69
CA GLY A 280 9.24 -2.69 -10.92
C GLY A 280 10.68 -3.00 -10.49
N CYS A 281 11.63 -2.12 -10.79
CA CYS A 281 13.01 -2.26 -10.31
C CYS A 281 13.09 -2.15 -8.78
N SER A 282 12.25 -1.34 -8.13
CA SER A 282 12.17 -1.29 -6.66
C SER A 282 11.73 -2.62 -6.06
N ILE A 283 10.71 -3.26 -6.66
CA ILE A 283 10.27 -4.60 -6.25
C ILE A 283 11.44 -5.59 -6.35
N TRP A 284 12.07 -5.65 -7.52
CA TRP A 284 13.13 -6.63 -7.75
C TRP A 284 14.37 -6.38 -6.91
N ALA A 285 14.73 -5.12 -6.66
CA ALA A 285 15.86 -4.76 -5.80
C ALA A 285 15.68 -5.29 -4.37
N VAL A 286 14.47 -5.21 -3.80
CA VAL A 286 14.20 -5.74 -2.44
C VAL A 286 14.15 -7.27 -2.43
N GLU A 287 13.64 -7.90 -3.50
CA GLU A 287 13.68 -9.35 -3.64
C GLU A 287 15.13 -9.88 -3.71
N LEU A 288 16.03 -9.18 -4.40
CA LEU A 288 17.46 -9.49 -4.44
C LEU A 288 18.14 -9.27 -3.08
N ALA A 289 17.83 -8.16 -2.38
CA ALA A 289 18.35 -7.88 -1.04
C ALA A 289 17.90 -8.92 0.01
N SER A 290 16.83 -9.66 -0.29
CA SER A 290 16.33 -10.75 0.56
C SER A 290 17.03 -12.10 0.31
N TRP A 291 18.07 -12.15 -0.54
CA TRP A 291 18.81 -13.35 -0.94
C TRP A 291 20.32 -13.24 -0.63
N PRO A 292 21.02 -14.31 -0.15
CA PRO A 292 20.56 -15.68 0.02
C PRO A 292 19.82 -15.93 1.34
N PRO A 293 18.92 -16.94 1.41
CA PRO A 293 18.33 -17.39 2.65
C PRO A 293 19.40 -18.13 3.45
N GLN A 294 20.25 -17.44 4.21
CA GLN A 294 21.27 -18.10 5.02
C GLN A 294 21.28 -17.67 6.50
N THR A 295 20.95 -18.69 7.31
CA THR A 295 21.76 -19.18 8.44
C THR A 295 21.84 -18.37 9.74
N THR A 296 20.86 -17.53 10.09
CA THR A 296 20.68 -17.21 11.52
C THR A 296 19.22 -17.26 11.94
N ARG A 297 18.92 -18.25 12.81
CA ARG A 297 17.67 -18.38 13.56
C ARG A 297 17.32 -17.03 14.21
N GLY A 298 16.16 -16.46 13.88
CA GLY A 298 15.54 -15.46 14.75
C GLY A 298 14.65 -14.41 14.09
N ILE A 299 14.91 -14.00 12.85
CA ILE A 299 14.11 -12.95 12.19
C ILE A 299 13.71 -13.44 10.80
N SER A 300 12.41 -13.68 10.59
CA SER A 300 11.92 -14.25 9.35
C SER A 300 12.04 -13.24 8.21
N SER A 301 12.43 -13.71 7.02
CA SER A 301 12.50 -12.97 5.75
C SER A 301 11.22 -12.18 5.41
N HIS A 302 10.09 -12.48 6.05
CA HIS A 302 8.82 -11.77 5.92
C HIS A 302 8.91 -10.28 6.26
N PHE A 303 9.76 -9.88 7.22
CA PHE A 303 9.79 -8.49 7.68
C PHE A 303 10.49 -7.52 6.71
N LEU A 304 11.51 -8.01 5.99
CA LEU A 304 12.18 -7.23 4.94
C LEU A 304 11.25 -7.01 3.72
N ARG A 305 10.41 -8.00 3.42
CA ARG A 305 9.50 -7.95 2.27
C ARG A 305 8.26 -7.11 2.53
N ILE A 306 7.67 -7.24 3.72
CA ILE A 306 6.51 -6.44 4.14
C ILE A 306 7.05 -5.14 4.75
N CYS A 307 7.48 -4.23 3.89
CA CYS A 307 7.93 -2.90 4.30
C CYS A 307 6.74 -2.10 4.87
N HIS A 308 6.42 -2.32 6.15
CA HIS A 308 5.66 -1.38 6.99
C HIS A 308 6.53 -0.20 7.46
N LEU A 309 7.78 -0.13 7.02
CA LEU A 309 8.77 0.87 7.44
C LEU A 309 8.52 2.29 6.91
N TYR A 310 7.53 2.50 6.03
CA TYR A 310 7.41 3.75 5.26
C TYR A 310 5.99 4.33 5.12
N ARG A 311 5.08 4.07 6.08
CA ARG A 311 3.81 4.80 6.18
C ARG A 311 3.99 6.14 6.88
#